data_AF-A0A7Y3I8P6-F1
#
_entry.id   AF-A0A7Y3I8P6-F1
#
_cell.length_a   1.000
_cell.length_b   1.000
_cell.length_c   1.000
_cell.angle_alpha   90.00
_cell.angle_beta   90.00
_cell.angle_gamma   90.00
#
_symmetry.space_group_name_H-M   'P 1'
#
loop_
_entity.id
_entity.type
_entity.pdbx_description
1 polymer ?
#
loop_
_entity_poly.entity_id
_entity_poly.type
_entity_poly.pdbx_seq_one_letter_code
_entity_poly.pdbx_strand_id
1 'polypeptide(L)'
;MLDTDIPTLGSGLVPNQPGVVYAADSTLAFNADLVTNALNDPFSVYFDPDAPTGQVTSPSAAVTVPLTSFSWPGTPFTNGVGSPAPAEMIQYGFYQDTSTPRTDDYVLGRSVNGSNFDVVARNLLKPSNGDPFMRFFIYRAFPSAPTQLDSIASGTLPLNANDFLADSIRAVRVSIRSTNGLMGADERITEMSRLITMKNAGMRTLNTCGDGPILTASLTATPGVDVSGDPIVTLLWGASVDDGSGENDVQRYVLWRRNVSLGSAFGDPLVSVPAGTGNTYVDSEVDAGTVYQYQVAAQDCTPALSGGIISLNAVVP
;
A
#
# COMPACT_ATOMS: atom_id res chain seq x y z
N MET A 1 22.05 0.47 5.36
CA MET A 1 21.12 -0.12 6.34
C MET A 1 19.75 0.52 6.22
N LEU A 2 19.54 1.80 6.57
CA LEU A 2 18.24 2.48 6.38
C LEU A 2 17.67 2.33 4.96
N ASP A 3 18.48 2.59 3.93
CA ASP A 3 18.10 2.48 2.52
C ASP A 3 17.92 1.04 2.01
N THR A 4 18.22 0.06 2.86
CA THR A 4 18.09 -1.38 2.57
C THR A 4 16.86 -1.93 3.28
N ASP A 5 16.70 -1.64 4.56
CA ASP A 5 15.64 -2.19 5.41
C ASP A 5 14.30 -1.47 5.21
N ILE A 6 14.28 -0.12 5.17
CA ILE A 6 13.01 0.62 5.06
C ILE A 6 12.19 0.26 3.81
N PRO A 7 12.81 0.02 2.63
CA PRO A 7 12.07 -0.44 1.46
C PRO A 7 11.35 -1.79 1.65
N THR A 8 11.76 -2.64 2.60
CA THR A 8 11.11 -3.93 2.87
C THR A 8 9.87 -3.81 3.73
N LEU A 9 9.72 -2.69 4.47
CA LEU A 9 8.58 -2.40 5.34
C LEU A 9 7.27 -2.89 4.74
N GLY A 10 6.60 -3.81 5.43
CA GLY A 10 5.35 -4.41 4.99
C GLY A 10 5.49 -5.73 4.24
N SER A 11 6.69 -6.29 4.10
CA SER A 11 6.90 -7.65 3.59
C SER A 11 6.50 -8.71 4.63
N GLY A 12 5.95 -9.83 4.15
CA GLY A 12 5.68 -11.02 4.98
C GLY A 12 4.70 -10.81 6.14
N LEU A 13 3.86 -9.77 6.10
CA LEU A 13 2.88 -9.50 7.15
C LEU A 13 1.75 -10.54 7.15
N VAL A 14 1.31 -10.95 8.34
CA VAL A 14 0.06 -11.70 8.50
C VAL A 14 -1.15 -10.75 8.54
N PRO A 15 -2.39 -11.24 8.36
CA PRO A 15 -3.58 -10.40 8.44
C PRO A 15 -3.61 -9.53 9.70
N ASN A 16 -3.99 -8.27 9.52
CA ASN A 16 -4.06 -7.21 10.55
C ASN A 16 -2.71 -6.73 11.13
N GLN A 17 -1.59 -7.41 10.87
CA GLN A 17 -0.28 -6.90 11.29
C GLN A 17 0.01 -5.58 10.54
N PRO A 18 0.36 -4.49 11.24
CA PRO A 18 0.61 -3.19 10.61
C PRO A 18 2.00 -3.14 9.97
N GLY A 19 2.12 -2.49 8.80
CA GLY A 19 3.43 -2.18 8.23
C GLY A 19 4.19 -1.15 9.07
N VAL A 20 3.58 -0.01 9.37
CA VAL A 20 4.15 1.01 10.27
C VAL A 20 3.69 0.75 11.70
N VAL A 21 4.63 0.63 12.64
CA VAL A 21 4.35 0.47 14.07
C VAL A 21 4.39 1.82 14.80
N TYR A 22 5.38 2.64 14.49
CA TYR A 22 5.56 3.97 15.10
C TYR A 22 6.33 4.90 14.17
N ALA A 23 5.93 6.17 14.07
CA ALA A 23 6.58 7.18 13.25
C ALA A 23 6.62 8.53 13.98
N ALA A 24 7.83 9.07 14.17
CA ALA A 24 8.09 10.35 14.81
C ALA A 24 9.38 11.00 14.27
N ASP A 25 9.60 12.27 14.60
CA ASP A 25 10.70 13.11 14.09
C ASP A 25 12.12 12.50 14.22
N SER A 26 12.32 11.56 15.13
CA SER A 26 13.59 10.88 15.38
C SER A 26 13.48 9.36 15.41
N THR A 27 12.30 8.78 15.19
CA THR A 27 12.07 7.34 15.39
C THR A 27 11.14 6.79 14.33
N LEU A 28 11.49 5.65 13.76
CA LEU A 28 10.63 4.85 12.89
C LEU A 28 10.70 3.39 13.34
N ALA A 29 9.55 2.81 13.68
CA ALA A 29 9.40 1.38 13.91
C ALA A 29 8.39 0.80 12.91
N PHE A 30 8.69 -0.36 12.37
CA PHE A 30 7.91 -0.99 11.31
C PHE A 30 8.05 -2.50 11.32
N ASN A 31 7.08 -3.22 10.76
CA ASN A 31 7.17 -4.66 10.58
C ASN A 31 7.63 -5.01 9.17
N ALA A 32 8.52 -5.98 9.08
CA ALA A 32 8.90 -6.64 7.85
C ALA A 32 9.47 -8.02 8.19
N ASP A 33 9.18 -9.00 7.36
CA ASP A 33 9.92 -10.25 7.32
C ASP A 33 11.24 -9.99 6.58
N LEU A 34 12.25 -9.50 7.32
CA LEU A 34 13.52 -9.04 6.75
C LEU A 34 14.56 -10.15 6.79
N VAL A 35 14.71 -10.84 7.91
CA VAL A 35 15.72 -11.89 8.10
C VAL A 35 15.09 -13.14 8.67
N THR A 36 15.41 -14.29 8.08
CA THR A 36 15.04 -15.60 8.60
C THR A 36 16.26 -16.48 8.85
N ASN A 37 16.21 -17.31 9.89
CA ASN A 37 17.15 -18.41 10.14
C ASN A 37 16.54 -19.79 9.83
N ALA A 38 15.30 -19.81 9.33
CA ALA A 38 14.59 -21.04 8.98
C ALA A 38 14.83 -21.42 7.52
N LEU A 39 15.20 -22.67 7.27
CA LEU A 39 15.49 -23.19 5.92
C LEU A 39 14.31 -23.15 4.93
N ASN A 40 13.07 -23.00 5.42
CA ASN A 40 11.85 -23.10 4.62
C ASN A 40 10.97 -21.83 4.74
N ASP A 41 11.59 -20.67 4.87
CA ASP A 41 10.89 -19.39 4.93
C ASP A 41 11.18 -18.56 3.66
N PRO A 42 10.42 -18.80 2.56
CA PRO A 42 10.70 -18.18 1.27
C PRO A 42 10.24 -16.73 1.17
N PHE A 43 9.54 -16.21 2.19
CA PHE A 43 8.97 -14.85 2.17
C PHE A 43 9.90 -13.81 2.80
N SER A 44 10.90 -14.27 3.55
CA SER A 44 11.94 -13.41 4.10
C SER A 44 12.84 -12.81 3.02
N VAL A 45 13.29 -11.58 3.24
CA VAL A 45 14.16 -10.88 2.29
C VAL A 45 15.58 -11.45 2.32
N TYR A 46 16.06 -11.85 3.49
CA TYR A 46 17.41 -12.37 3.71
C TYR A 46 17.39 -13.66 4.53
N PHE A 47 18.31 -14.56 4.20
CA PHE A 47 18.57 -15.76 5.00
C PHE A 47 19.89 -15.58 5.76
N ASP A 48 19.82 -15.67 7.09
CA ASP A 48 20.98 -15.68 7.99
C ASP A 48 20.80 -16.82 9.01
N PRO A 49 21.55 -17.93 8.87
CA PRO A 49 21.43 -19.08 9.77
C PRO A 49 21.85 -18.78 11.20
N ASP A 50 22.61 -17.70 11.43
CA ASP A 50 23.10 -17.29 12.74
C ASP A 50 22.21 -16.21 13.40
N ALA A 51 21.14 -15.76 12.72
CA ALA A 51 20.23 -14.76 13.26
C ALA A 51 19.55 -15.27 14.55
N PRO A 52 19.48 -14.47 15.62
CA PRO A 52 18.83 -14.89 16.86
C PRO A 52 17.35 -15.21 16.65
N THR A 53 16.88 -16.35 17.17
CA THR A 53 15.47 -16.79 17.01
C THR A 53 14.44 -15.76 17.48
N GLY A 54 14.77 -14.94 18.48
CA GLY A 54 13.89 -13.87 18.97
C GLY A 54 13.84 -12.62 18.08
N GLN A 55 14.56 -12.58 16.95
CA GLN A 55 14.67 -11.43 16.05
C GLN A 55 14.19 -11.73 14.62
N VAL A 56 13.73 -12.94 14.34
CA VAL A 56 13.27 -13.40 13.01
C VAL A 56 11.77 -13.68 12.96
N THR A 57 11.04 -13.22 13.99
CA THR A 57 9.58 -13.35 14.13
C THR A 57 9.03 -12.14 14.86
N SER A 58 7.73 -11.89 14.75
CA SER A 58 7.01 -10.90 15.55
C SER A 58 7.16 -11.18 17.05
N PRO A 59 7.27 -10.14 17.91
CA PRO A 59 7.23 -10.31 19.35
C PRO A 59 5.97 -11.05 19.80
N SER A 60 6.16 -12.04 20.67
CA SER A 60 5.08 -12.85 21.26
C SER A 60 4.40 -12.19 22.45
N ALA A 61 4.89 -11.03 22.88
CA ALA A 61 4.33 -10.20 23.94
C ALA A 61 4.62 -8.73 23.66
N ALA A 62 3.89 -7.83 24.31
CA ALA A 62 4.11 -6.39 24.19
C ALA A 62 5.52 -6.01 24.65
N VAL A 63 6.25 -5.32 23.78
CA VAL A 63 7.53 -4.69 24.07
C VAL A 63 7.39 -3.18 23.92
N THR A 64 8.16 -2.41 24.70
CA THR A 64 8.21 -0.95 24.51
C THR A 64 9.06 -0.64 23.29
N VAL A 65 8.54 0.20 22.39
CA VAL A 65 9.31 0.74 21.26
C VAL A 65 10.38 1.70 21.83
N PRO A 66 11.70 1.40 21.71
CA PRO A 66 12.77 2.25 22.24
C PRO A 66 12.58 3.76 21.98
N LEU A 67 13.02 4.60 22.92
CA LEU A 67 12.85 6.08 22.91
C LEU A 67 11.40 6.57 23.00
N THR A 68 10.44 5.68 23.25
CA THR A 68 9.03 6.03 23.37
C THR A 68 8.41 5.37 24.60
N SER A 69 7.18 5.75 24.92
CA SER A 69 6.32 5.04 25.87
C SER A 69 5.32 4.09 25.20
N PHE A 70 5.39 3.93 23.87
CA PHE A 70 4.44 3.11 23.13
C PHE A 70 4.82 1.63 23.22
N SER A 71 3.86 0.81 23.62
CA SER A 71 4.03 -0.66 23.69
C SER A 71 3.33 -1.34 22.51
N TRP A 72 4.00 -2.32 21.92
CA TRP A 72 3.49 -3.09 20.79
C TRP A 72 4.05 -4.53 20.82
N PRO A 73 3.31 -5.55 20.34
CA PRO A 73 1.92 -5.48 19.90
C PRO A 73 0.96 -5.56 21.09
N GLY A 74 -0.24 -5.00 20.95
CA GLY A 74 -1.31 -5.16 21.95
C GLY A 74 -1.86 -6.60 22.02
N THR A 75 -1.74 -7.34 20.92
CA THR A 75 -2.05 -8.78 20.85
C THR A 75 -1.00 -9.45 19.95
N PRO A 76 -0.42 -10.59 20.35
CA PRO A 76 0.58 -11.27 19.52
C PRO A 76 0.02 -11.65 18.16
N PHE A 77 0.81 -11.44 17.10
CA PHE A 77 0.46 -11.88 15.76
C PHE A 77 0.97 -13.30 15.54
N THR A 78 0.11 -14.15 15.00
CA THR A 78 0.44 -15.55 14.70
C THR A 78 0.15 -15.88 13.24
N ASN A 79 0.86 -16.88 12.72
CA ASN A 79 0.58 -17.48 11.42
C ASN A 79 -0.60 -18.48 11.50
N GLY A 80 -0.98 -19.06 10.36
CA GLY A 80 -2.12 -19.99 10.26
C GLY A 80 -1.99 -21.29 11.07
N VAL A 81 -0.80 -21.59 11.63
CA VAL A 81 -0.55 -22.75 12.50
C VAL A 81 -0.36 -22.36 13.98
N GLY A 82 -0.61 -21.09 14.33
CA GLY A 82 -0.56 -20.60 15.72
C GLY A 82 0.85 -20.29 16.25
N SER A 83 1.87 -20.29 15.39
CA SER A 83 3.23 -19.82 15.75
C SER A 83 3.35 -18.31 15.56
N PRO A 84 4.32 -17.61 16.18
CA PRO A 84 4.56 -16.19 15.92
C PRO A 84 4.64 -15.87 14.43
N ALA A 85 4.07 -14.74 14.02
CA ALA A 85 4.14 -14.26 12.65
C ALA A 85 5.61 -14.04 12.23
N PRO A 86 5.97 -14.26 10.94
CA PRO A 86 7.35 -14.18 10.49
C PRO A 86 7.89 -12.75 10.51
N ALA A 87 7.06 -11.73 10.25
CA ALA A 87 7.53 -10.34 10.25
C ALA A 87 7.88 -9.81 11.66
N GLU A 88 9.17 -9.55 11.88
CA GLU A 88 9.72 -8.88 13.05
C GLU A 88 9.47 -7.37 13.04
N MET A 89 9.53 -6.74 14.22
CA MET A 89 9.51 -5.30 14.35
C MET A 89 10.94 -4.74 14.31
N ILE A 90 11.23 -3.96 13.29
CA ILE A 90 12.51 -3.27 13.11
C ILE A 90 12.32 -1.81 13.48
N GLN A 91 13.28 -1.26 14.21
CA GLN A 91 13.28 0.13 14.62
C GLN A 91 14.60 0.82 14.32
N TYR A 92 14.49 2.06 13.84
CA TYR A 92 15.58 3.02 13.81
C TYR A 92 15.26 4.23 14.69
N GLY A 93 16.27 4.71 15.42
CA GLY A 93 16.13 5.86 16.31
C GLY A 93 17.37 6.74 16.31
N PHE A 94 17.17 8.06 16.30
CA PHE A 94 18.20 9.05 16.57
C PHE A 94 18.08 9.51 18.03
N TYR A 95 19.13 9.31 18.80
CA TYR A 95 19.18 9.71 20.22
C TYR A 95 20.52 10.37 20.55
N GLN A 96 20.54 11.21 21.57
CA GLN A 96 21.73 11.97 21.92
C GLN A 96 22.89 11.02 22.28
N ASP A 97 24.07 11.32 21.73
CA ASP A 97 25.30 10.61 22.09
C ASP A 97 25.82 11.15 23.43
N THR A 98 25.68 10.37 24.49
CA THR A 98 26.19 10.72 25.83
C THR A 98 27.64 10.32 26.05
N SER A 99 28.28 9.66 25.06
CA SER A 99 29.70 9.31 25.13
C SER A 99 30.62 10.46 24.71
N THR A 100 30.06 11.54 24.17
CA THR A 100 30.80 12.75 23.79
C THR A 100 30.39 13.93 24.69
N PRO A 101 31.25 14.94 24.85
CA PRO A 101 30.91 16.14 25.63
C PRO A 101 29.91 17.06 24.90
N ARG A 102 29.53 16.75 23.66
CA ARG A 102 28.62 17.56 22.85
C ARG A 102 27.17 17.30 23.25
N THR A 103 26.37 18.34 23.29
CA THR A 103 24.93 18.23 23.56
C THR A 103 24.08 18.16 22.30
N ASP A 104 24.68 18.42 21.14
CA ASP A 104 24.06 18.42 19.82
C ASP A 104 24.48 17.22 18.96
N ASP A 105 25.16 16.24 19.57
CA ASP A 105 25.65 15.03 18.92
C ASP A 105 24.69 13.85 19.17
N TYR A 106 24.50 13.04 18.13
CA TYR A 106 23.49 12.00 18.07
C TYR A 106 24.06 10.71 17.49
N VAL A 107 23.45 9.61 17.91
CA VAL A 107 23.67 8.25 17.41
C VAL A 107 22.45 7.81 16.63
N LEU A 108 22.66 7.15 15.50
CA LEU A 108 21.65 6.33 14.85
C LEU A 108 21.76 4.90 15.40
N GLY A 109 20.72 4.42 16.06
CA GLY A 109 20.59 3.04 16.48
C GLY A 109 19.63 2.24 15.61
N ARG A 110 19.85 0.92 15.53
CA ARG A 110 18.90 -0.08 15.03
C ARG A 110 18.54 -1.06 16.14
N SER A 111 17.26 -1.40 16.27
CA SER A 111 16.74 -2.38 17.23
C SER A 111 15.77 -3.31 16.52
N VAL A 112 15.69 -4.55 17.02
CA VAL A 112 14.69 -5.53 16.58
C VAL A 112 13.88 -5.99 17.79
N ASN A 113 12.56 -6.05 17.67
CA ASN A 113 11.65 -6.57 18.68
C ASN A 113 11.82 -5.95 20.08
N GLY A 114 12.08 -4.64 20.12
CA GLY A 114 12.26 -3.90 21.38
C GLY A 114 13.55 -4.21 22.13
N SER A 115 14.54 -4.84 21.47
CA SER A 115 15.89 -5.00 22.02
C SER A 115 16.60 -3.64 22.18
N ASN A 116 17.71 -3.64 22.91
CA ASN A 116 18.57 -2.46 22.99
C ASN A 116 19.07 -2.06 21.60
N PHE A 117 19.37 -0.77 21.42
CA PHE A 117 19.93 -0.29 20.17
C PHE A 117 21.36 -0.79 19.94
N ASP A 118 21.57 -1.40 18.79
CA ASP A 118 22.90 -1.52 18.18
C ASP A 118 23.25 -0.22 17.46
N VAL A 119 24.46 0.27 17.70
CA VAL A 119 24.94 1.52 17.10
C VAL A 119 25.23 1.31 15.62
N VAL A 120 24.52 2.05 14.77
CA VAL A 120 24.73 2.04 13.31
C VAL A 120 25.69 3.15 12.88
N ALA A 121 25.52 4.35 13.46
CA ALA A 121 26.37 5.50 13.15
C ALA A 121 26.42 6.48 14.34
N ARG A 122 27.54 7.22 14.46
CA ARG A 122 27.81 8.26 15.46
C ARG A 122 28.26 9.55 14.79
N ASN A 123 28.52 10.59 15.58
CA ASN A 123 28.93 11.92 15.11
C ASN A 123 27.89 12.52 14.16
N LEU A 124 26.62 12.40 14.53
CA LEU A 124 25.50 12.89 13.74
C LEU A 124 24.91 14.13 14.40
N LEU A 125 24.61 15.14 13.60
CA LEU A 125 23.97 16.38 14.06
C LEU A 125 22.62 16.52 13.36
N LYS A 126 21.68 17.21 14.00
CA LYS A 126 20.39 17.60 13.37
C LYS A 126 20.64 18.43 12.10
N PRO A 127 19.75 18.39 11.09
CA PRO A 127 19.82 19.26 9.90
C PRO A 127 20.01 20.75 10.22
N SER A 128 20.71 21.48 9.35
CA SER A 128 21.03 22.90 9.60
C SER A 128 19.81 23.84 9.50
N ASN A 129 18.81 23.44 8.72
CA ASN A 129 17.58 24.17 8.47
C ASN A 129 16.51 24.01 9.58
N GLY A 130 16.81 23.27 10.65
CA GLY A 130 15.88 23.00 11.75
C GLY A 130 14.88 21.89 11.45
N ASP A 131 14.99 21.20 10.32
CA ASP A 131 14.17 20.04 9.99
C ASP A 131 14.40 18.88 10.99
N PRO A 132 13.40 18.02 11.21
CA PRO A 132 13.59 16.79 11.97
C PRO A 132 14.51 15.81 11.23
N PHE A 133 15.05 14.82 11.96
CA PHE A 133 15.83 13.75 11.34
C PHE A 133 14.99 12.95 10.36
N MET A 134 13.72 12.71 10.69
CA MET A 134 12.77 11.97 9.88
C MET A 134 11.55 12.83 9.57
N ARG A 135 11.23 12.99 8.29
CA ARG A 135 9.99 13.59 7.80
C ARG A 135 9.21 12.57 7.00
N PHE A 136 7.95 12.33 7.36
CA PHE A 136 7.11 11.32 6.71
C PHE A 136 6.24 11.94 5.62
N PHE A 137 5.92 11.13 4.62
CA PHE A 137 5.15 11.57 3.46
C PHE A 137 4.01 10.61 3.14
N ILE A 138 2.89 11.16 2.66
CA ILE A 138 1.70 10.45 2.18
C ILE A 138 1.39 10.89 0.75
N TYR A 139 0.57 10.13 0.04
CA TYR A 139 -0.06 10.64 -1.17
C TYR A 139 -1.23 11.55 -0.79
N ARG A 140 -1.21 12.80 -1.27
CA ARG A 140 -2.30 13.76 -1.07
C ARG A 140 -2.95 14.09 -2.42
N ALA A 141 -4.26 13.95 -2.50
CA ALA A 141 -5.05 14.44 -3.62
C ALA A 141 -5.27 15.94 -3.49
N PHE A 142 -5.18 16.66 -4.61
CA PHE A 142 -5.40 18.10 -4.66
C PHE A 142 -6.53 18.40 -5.65
N PRO A 143 -7.44 19.36 -5.37
CA PRO A 143 -8.62 19.63 -6.21
C PRO A 143 -8.31 19.97 -7.68
N SER A 144 -7.07 20.38 -7.99
CA SER A 144 -6.68 20.81 -9.34
C SER A 144 -5.25 20.42 -9.70
N ALA A 145 -4.70 19.39 -9.05
CA ALA A 145 -3.37 18.87 -9.36
C ALA A 145 -3.32 17.34 -9.18
N PRO A 146 -2.41 16.63 -9.87
CA PRO A 146 -2.23 15.21 -9.68
C PRO A 146 -1.96 14.88 -8.21
N THR A 147 -2.43 13.71 -7.78
CA THR A 147 -2.02 13.13 -6.51
C THR A 147 -0.49 13.06 -6.46
N GLN A 148 0.10 13.67 -5.45
CA GLN A 148 1.54 13.74 -5.29
C GLN A 148 1.93 13.44 -3.84
N LEU A 149 3.19 13.09 -3.68
CA LEU A 149 3.77 12.84 -2.37
C LEU A 149 3.92 14.18 -1.62
N ASP A 150 3.30 14.28 -0.46
CA ASP A 150 3.31 15.48 0.40
C ASP A 150 3.66 15.10 1.84
N SER A 151 4.30 16.02 2.57
CA SER A 151 4.76 15.77 3.93
C SER A 151 3.62 15.78 4.95
N ILE A 152 3.71 14.90 5.94
CA ILE A 152 2.89 14.97 7.14
C ILE A 152 3.41 16.13 8.01
N ALA A 153 2.50 16.97 8.51
CA ALA A 153 2.86 18.07 9.41
C ALA A 153 3.42 17.52 10.73
N SER A 154 4.45 18.16 11.28
CA SER A 154 5.08 17.72 12.54
C SER A 154 4.11 17.65 13.72
N GLY A 155 3.12 18.56 13.77
CA GLY A 155 2.07 18.53 14.80
C GLY A 155 1.11 17.33 14.74
N THR A 156 1.18 16.52 13.67
CA THR A 156 0.45 15.26 13.54
C THR A 156 1.25 14.06 14.04
N LEU A 157 2.56 14.23 14.29
CA LEU A 157 3.43 13.19 14.82
C LEU A 157 3.48 13.28 16.36
N PRO A 158 3.69 12.17 17.07
CA PRO A 158 3.92 10.81 16.55
C PRO A 158 2.64 10.13 16.06
N LEU A 159 2.79 9.25 15.05
CA LEU A 159 1.78 8.29 14.64
C LEU A 159 2.18 6.89 15.11
N ASN A 160 1.21 6.05 15.48
CA ASN A 160 1.42 4.68 15.89
C ASN A 160 0.50 3.71 15.13
N ALA A 161 0.68 2.40 15.34
CA ALA A 161 -0.06 1.33 14.68
C ALA A 161 -1.60 1.44 14.76
N ASN A 162 -2.13 2.19 15.74
CA ASN A 162 -3.57 2.40 15.92
C ASN A 162 -4.10 3.60 15.11
N ASP A 163 -3.22 4.44 14.55
CA ASP A 163 -3.60 5.60 13.76
C ASP A 163 -3.81 5.23 12.29
N PHE A 164 -4.99 5.50 11.74
CA PHE A 164 -5.29 5.25 10.33
C PHE A 164 -4.30 5.91 9.36
N LEU A 165 -3.77 7.08 9.74
CA LEU A 165 -2.80 7.81 8.94
C LEU A 165 -1.44 7.10 8.86
N ALA A 166 -1.07 6.28 9.84
CA ALA A 166 0.18 5.52 9.82
C ALA A 166 0.25 4.57 8.62
N ASP A 167 -0.88 3.99 8.23
CA ASP A 167 -1.00 3.10 7.07
C ASP A 167 -0.94 3.85 5.73
N SER A 168 -1.11 5.17 5.75
CA SER A 168 -1.02 6.03 4.56
C SER A 168 0.40 6.53 4.29
N ILE A 169 1.36 6.28 5.17
CA ILE A 169 2.76 6.68 4.96
C ILE A 169 3.34 5.91 3.77
N ARG A 170 4.04 6.61 2.88
CA ARG A 170 4.62 6.08 1.63
C ARG A 170 6.11 6.32 1.50
N ALA A 171 6.65 7.26 2.24
CA ALA A 171 8.08 7.52 2.26
C ALA A 171 8.49 8.22 3.56
N VAL A 172 9.79 8.12 3.85
CA VAL A 172 10.45 8.92 4.87
C VAL A 172 11.63 9.63 4.23
N ARG A 173 11.76 10.94 4.46
CA ARG A 173 12.99 11.66 4.20
C ARG A 173 13.83 11.64 5.47
N VAL A 174 15.03 11.09 5.35
CA VAL A 174 16.03 11.11 6.41
C VAL A 174 17.05 12.20 6.09
N SER A 175 17.21 13.15 7.00
CA SER A 175 18.15 14.26 6.86
C SER A 175 19.09 14.28 8.05
N ILE A 176 20.40 14.28 7.79
CA ILE A 176 21.44 14.28 8.82
C ILE A 176 22.59 15.18 8.41
N ARG A 177 23.28 15.73 9.41
CA ARG A 177 24.65 16.21 9.26
C ARG A 177 25.59 15.21 9.90
N SER A 178 26.77 15.02 9.34
CA SER A 178 27.84 14.21 9.91
C SER A 178 29.05 15.09 10.19
N THR A 179 29.69 14.90 11.34
CA THR A 179 30.90 15.62 11.75
C THR A 179 32.10 14.67 11.88
N ASN A 180 33.31 15.22 11.75
CA ASN A 180 34.57 14.50 12.02
C ASN A 180 34.86 14.33 13.53
N GLY A 181 33.95 14.75 14.41
CA GLY A 181 34.06 14.60 15.87
C GLY A 181 34.97 15.65 16.53
N LEU A 182 35.56 16.56 15.76
CA LEU A 182 36.33 17.69 16.27
C LEU A 182 35.43 18.91 16.50
N MET A 183 35.91 19.88 17.27
CA MET A 183 35.20 21.12 17.58
C MET A 183 36.03 22.35 17.14
N GLY A 184 35.35 23.48 16.89
CA GLY A 184 36.01 24.74 16.58
C GLY A 184 36.60 24.80 15.16
N ALA A 185 37.80 25.35 15.01
CA ALA A 185 38.42 25.60 13.69
C ALA A 185 38.69 24.31 12.88
N ASP A 186 38.81 23.17 13.56
CA ASP A 186 39.07 21.86 12.95
C ASP A 186 37.78 21.06 12.67
N GLU A 187 36.62 21.61 13.03
CA GLU A 187 35.33 20.98 12.78
C GLU A 187 35.03 20.93 11.28
N ARG A 188 34.65 19.75 10.80
CA ARG A 188 34.21 19.53 9.42
C ARG A 188 32.86 18.86 9.46
N ILE A 189 31.87 19.48 8.80
CA ILE A 189 30.49 19.00 8.76
C ILE A 189 30.07 18.81 7.30
N THR A 190 29.42 17.69 7.01
CA THR A 190 28.74 17.44 5.73
C THR A 190 27.26 17.19 5.99
N GLU A 191 26.38 17.70 5.15
CA GLU A 191 24.93 17.49 5.24
C GLU A 191 24.45 16.57 4.11
N MET A 192 23.54 15.66 4.45
CA MET A 192 22.89 14.78 3.47
C MET A 192 21.40 14.65 3.78
N SER A 193 20.61 14.51 2.73
CA SER A 193 19.18 14.24 2.84
C SER A 193 18.79 13.24 1.77
N ARG A 194 18.03 12.21 2.15
CA ARG A 194 17.56 11.17 1.24
C ARG A 194 16.11 10.84 1.49
N LEU A 195 15.32 10.79 0.42
CA LEU A 195 13.96 10.27 0.44
C LEU A 195 13.99 8.76 0.18
N ILE A 196 13.42 7.99 1.11
CA ILE A 196 13.35 6.54 1.07
C ILE A 196 11.88 6.15 0.93
N THR A 197 11.53 5.52 -0.18
CA THR A 197 10.16 5.06 -0.46
C THR A 197 9.88 3.73 0.22
N MET A 198 8.71 3.60 0.82
CA MET A 198 8.22 2.38 1.46
C MET A 198 7.29 1.66 0.48
N LYS A 199 7.85 0.73 -0.31
CA LYS A 199 7.15 0.17 -1.47
C LYS A 199 5.98 -0.73 -1.10
N ASN A 200 6.06 -1.41 0.04
CA ASN A 200 5.02 -2.32 0.52
C ASN A 200 4.08 -1.65 1.55
N ALA A 201 4.25 -0.34 1.83
CA ALA A 201 3.40 0.38 2.78
C ALA A 201 2.00 0.63 2.23
N GLY A 202 0.98 0.37 3.05
CA GLY A 202 -0.42 0.56 2.67
C GLY A 202 -0.99 -0.52 1.74
N MET A 203 -0.31 -1.66 1.57
CA MET A 203 -0.89 -2.86 0.95
C MET A 203 -1.82 -3.64 1.92
N ARG A 204 -2.31 -2.95 2.96
CA ARG A 204 -3.18 -3.49 4.02
C ARG A 204 -4.59 -3.81 3.54
N THR A 205 -5.01 -3.29 2.40
CA THR A 205 -6.16 -3.85 1.68
C THR A 205 -5.74 -5.15 1.02
N LEU A 206 -5.66 -6.19 1.85
CA LEU A 206 -6.37 -7.41 1.46
C LEU A 206 -7.81 -6.96 1.24
N ASN A 207 -8.15 -6.55 0.02
CA ASN A 207 -9.49 -6.86 -0.45
C ASN A 207 -9.47 -8.39 -0.44
N THR A 208 -9.93 -8.99 0.66
CA THR A 208 -10.37 -10.37 0.60
C THR A 208 -11.47 -10.35 -0.43
N CYS A 209 -11.10 -10.63 -1.68
CA CYS A 209 -12.07 -10.97 -2.69
C CYS A 209 -12.77 -12.19 -2.10
N GLY A 210 -14.05 -12.02 -1.82
CA GLY A 210 -14.83 -13.07 -1.22
C GLY A 210 -15.13 -14.15 -2.25
N ASP A 211 -16.37 -14.56 -2.33
CA ASP A 211 -16.79 -15.42 -3.43
C ASP A 211 -16.86 -14.61 -4.74
N GLY A 212 -16.80 -15.31 -5.87
CA GLY A 212 -16.88 -14.64 -7.17
C GLY A 212 -18.18 -13.81 -7.30
N PRO A 213 -18.12 -12.63 -7.94
CA PRO A 213 -19.20 -11.65 -7.90
C PRO A 213 -20.48 -12.20 -8.52
N ILE A 214 -21.63 -11.79 -7.97
CA ILE A 214 -22.94 -12.26 -8.43
C ILE A 214 -23.63 -11.17 -9.25
N LEU A 215 -23.80 -11.42 -10.55
CA LEU A 215 -24.55 -10.54 -11.45
C LEU A 215 -25.76 -11.28 -12.04
N THR A 216 -26.95 -10.94 -11.56
CA THR A 216 -28.23 -11.54 -11.99
C THR A 216 -29.20 -10.53 -12.62
N ALA A 217 -28.76 -9.26 -12.76
CA ALA A 217 -29.56 -8.20 -13.33
C ALA A 217 -29.77 -8.37 -14.85
N SER A 218 -30.67 -7.57 -15.43
CA SER A 218 -30.82 -7.49 -16.88
C SER A 218 -29.82 -6.51 -17.51
N LEU A 219 -29.40 -6.81 -18.74
CA LEU A 219 -28.67 -5.89 -19.61
C LEU A 219 -29.59 -5.44 -20.74
N THR A 220 -29.78 -4.13 -20.85
CA THR A 220 -30.55 -3.50 -21.93
C THR A 220 -29.57 -2.86 -22.91
N ALA A 221 -29.77 -3.12 -24.21
CA ALA A 221 -29.04 -2.48 -25.29
C ALA A 221 -30.05 -1.72 -26.16
N THR A 222 -29.96 -0.40 -26.17
CA THR A 222 -30.90 0.49 -26.86
C THR A 222 -30.20 1.15 -28.03
N PRO A 223 -30.49 0.76 -29.29
CA PRO A 223 -29.94 1.40 -30.46
C PRO A 223 -30.53 2.80 -30.65
N GLY A 224 -29.75 3.71 -31.24
CA GLY A 224 -30.16 5.09 -31.49
C GLY A 224 -29.14 5.82 -32.36
N VAL A 225 -29.20 7.15 -32.32
CA VAL A 225 -28.23 8.04 -32.95
C VAL A 225 -27.75 9.07 -31.94
N ASP A 226 -26.52 9.54 -32.09
CA ASP A 226 -25.98 10.62 -31.28
C ASP A 226 -26.46 12.00 -31.75
N VAL A 227 -25.91 13.07 -31.16
CA VAL A 227 -26.25 14.46 -31.50
C VAL A 227 -25.84 14.87 -32.92
N SER A 228 -24.90 14.15 -33.52
CA SER A 228 -24.40 14.36 -34.88
C SER A 228 -25.17 13.54 -35.92
N GLY A 229 -26.01 12.59 -35.45
CA GLY A 229 -26.76 11.66 -36.29
C GLY A 229 -26.02 10.34 -36.55
N ASP A 230 -24.88 10.11 -35.90
CA ASP A 230 -24.11 8.86 -36.03
C ASP A 230 -24.74 7.74 -35.19
N PRO A 231 -24.77 6.49 -35.68
CA PRO A 231 -25.39 5.38 -34.98
C PRO A 231 -24.66 5.05 -33.66
N ILE A 232 -25.43 4.80 -32.60
CA ILE A 232 -24.92 4.39 -31.29
C ILE A 232 -25.78 3.27 -30.69
N VAL A 233 -25.23 2.55 -29.71
CA VAL A 233 -25.99 1.68 -28.81
C VAL A 233 -25.72 2.07 -27.37
N THR A 234 -26.77 2.44 -26.64
CA THR A 234 -26.67 2.73 -25.20
C THR A 234 -26.95 1.46 -24.39
N LEU A 235 -25.99 1.09 -23.55
CA LEU A 235 -26.07 -0.05 -22.65
C LEU A 235 -26.44 0.44 -21.25
N LEU A 236 -27.34 -0.30 -20.60
CA LEU A 236 -27.73 -0.12 -19.21
C LEU A 236 -27.86 -1.48 -18.54
N TRP A 237 -27.19 -1.67 -17.41
CA TRP A 237 -27.30 -2.89 -16.60
C TRP A 237 -27.63 -2.57 -15.15
N GLY A 238 -28.19 -3.54 -14.43
CA GLY A 238 -28.31 -3.45 -12.98
C GLY A 238 -26.98 -3.76 -12.29
N ALA A 239 -26.79 -3.21 -11.09
CA ALA A 239 -25.60 -3.48 -10.29
C ALA A 239 -25.53 -4.97 -9.92
N SER A 240 -24.30 -5.47 -9.74
CA SER A 240 -24.06 -6.73 -9.04
C SER A 240 -24.60 -6.65 -7.61
N VAL A 241 -24.95 -7.79 -7.04
CA VAL A 241 -25.33 -7.88 -5.62
C VAL A 241 -24.21 -7.36 -4.72
N ASP A 242 -22.97 -7.50 -5.18
CA ASP A 242 -21.75 -7.15 -4.47
C ASP A 242 -21.20 -5.76 -4.88
N ASP A 243 -22.02 -4.92 -5.53
CA ASP A 243 -21.69 -3.53 -5.89
C ASP A 243 -22.58 -2.56 -5.08
N GLY A 244 -22.05 -2.06 -3.97
CA GLY A 244 -22.76 -1.21 -3.00
C GLY A 244 -23.50 -1.97 -1.90
N SER A 245 -23.49 -3.31 -1.94
CA SER A 245 -24.03 -4.22 -0.91
C SER A 245 -23.23 -5.54 -0.91
N GLY A 246 -23.66 -6.54 -0.14
CA GLY A 246 -22.96 -7.83 -0.08
C GLY A 246 -21.53 -7.70 0.42
N GLU A 247 -20.59 -8.34 -0.28
CA GLU A 247 -19.14 -8.24 0.01
C GLU A 247 -18.54 -6.91 -0.44
N ASN A 248 -19.25 -6.16 -1.31
CA ASN A 248 -18.90 -4.82 -1.76
C ASN A 248 -17.47 -4.69 -2.30
N ASP A 249 -17.04 -5.66 -3.10
CA ASP A 249 -15.67 -5.81 -3.59
C ASP A 249 -15.54 -5.78 -5.13
N VAL A 250 -16.65 -5.57 -5.84
CA VAL A 250 -16.68 -5.37 -7.29
C VAL A 250 -15.85 -4.15 -7.69
N GLN A 251 -14.87 -4.36 -8.56
CA GLN A 251 -13.96 -3.32 -9.06
C GLN A 251 -14.45 -2.72 -10.38
N ARG A 252 -15.01 -3.55 -11.26
CA ARG A 252 -15.42 -3.15 -12.61
C ARG A 252 -16.42 -4.11 -13.25
N TYR A 253 -17.11 -3.62 -14.26
CA TYR A 253 -17.86 -4.41 -15.23
C TYR A 253 -17.07 -4.55 -16.51
N VAL A 254 -16.94 -5.77 -17.01
CA VAL A 254 -16.31 -6.05 -18.29
C VAL A 254 -17.41 -6.29 -19.31
N LEU A 255 -17.30 -5.63 -20.46
CA LEU A 255 -18.32 -5.63 -21.50
C LEU A 255 -17.75 -6.28 -22.76
N TRP A 256 -18.59 -7.05 -23.44
CA TRP A 256 -18.30 -7.63 -24.74
C TRP A 256 -19.38 -7.28 -25.74
N ARG A 257 -18.99 -7.28 -27.01
CA ARG A 257 -19.87 -7.10 -28.15
C ARG A 257 -19.63 -8.21 -29.15
N ARG A 258 -20.69 -8.64 -29.82
CA ARG A 258 -20.61 -9.46 -31.03
C ARG A 258 -21.55 -8.95 -32.10
N ASN A 259 -21.11 -9.06 -33.35
CA ASN A 259 -21.99 -8.96 -34.50
C ASN A 259 -22.64 -10.34 -34.72
N VAL A 260 -23.96 -10.41 -34.57
CA VAL A 260 -24.73 -11.67 -34.59
C VAL A 260 -24.62 -12.36 -35.95
N SER A 261 -24.40 -11.61 -37.02
CA SER A 261 -24.26 -12.16 -38.38
C SER A 261 -22.88 -12.76 -38.65
N LEU A 262 -21.84 -12.40 -37.88
CA LEU A 262 -20.47 -12.86 -38.10
C LEU A 262 -20.09 -14.07 -37.24
N GLY A 263 -20.83 -14.37 -36.17
CA GLY A 263 -20.55 -15.54 -35.34
C GLY A 263 -21.34 -15.60 -34.04
N SER A 264 -21.24 -16.74 -33.37
CA SER A 264 -21.98 -17.04 -32.14
C SER A 264 -21.15 -16.91 -30.86
N ALA A 265 -19.89 -16.48 -30.94
CA ALA A 265 -19.02 -16.28 -29.78
C ALA A 265 -18.82 -14.79 -29.51
N PHE A 266 -18.74 -14.42 -28.23
CA PHE A 266 -18.17 -13.13 -27.85
C PHE A 266 -16.64 -13.24 -27.97
N GLY A 267 -16.02 -12.25 -28.61
CA GLY A 267 -14.57 -12.19 -28.82
C GLY A 267 -13.86 -11.52 -27.64
N ASP A 268 -12.91 -10.63 -27.96
CA ASP A 268 -12.22 -9.84 -26.95
C ASP A 268 -13.17 -8.85 -26.24
N PRO A 269 -12.87 -8.46 -24.99
CA PRO A 269 -13.61 -7.43 -24.29
C PRO A 269 -13.66 -6.13 -25.09
N LEU A 270 -14.84 -5.54 -25.18
CA LEU A 270 -15.06 -4.21 -25.75
C LEU A 270 -14.45 -3.14 -24.83
N VAL A 271 -14.81 -3.17 -23.55
CA VAL A 271 -14.42 -2.15 -22.57
C VAL A 271 -14.55 -2.68 -21.14
N SER A 272 -13.89 -2.01 -20.20
CA SER A 272 -14.13 -2.18 -18.77
C SER A 272 -14.60 -0.86 -18.15
N VAL A 273 -15.69 -0.89 -17.41
CA VAL A 273 -16.30 0.27 -16.74
C VAL A 273 -16.13 0.11 -15.23
N PRO A 274 -15.50 1.07 -14.52
CA PRO A 274 -15.37 1.01 -13.07
C PRO A 274 -16.72 0.86 -12.36
N ALA A 275 -16.75 0.11 -11.26
CA ALA A 275 -17.94 0.08 -10.39
C ALA A 275 -18.13 1.44 -9.68
N GLY A 276 -19.36 1.74 -9.25
CA GLY A 276 -19.69 2.99 -8.55
C GLY A 276 -19.73 4.26 -9.42
N THR A 277 -19.34 4.22 -10.70
CA THR A 277 -19.43 5.38 -11.63
C THR A 277 -20.73 5.44 -12.43
N GLY A 278 -21.66 4.49 -12.19
CA GLY A 278 -22.91 4.31 -12.92
C GLY A 278 -22.86 3.15 -13.91
N ASN A 279 -23.96 2.40 -14.03
CA ASN A 279 -24.04 1.15 -14.79
C ASN A 279 -24.50 1.36 -16.24
N THR A 280 -23.79 2.23 -16.96
CA THR A 280 -24.11 2.59 -18.34
C THR A 280 -22.86 2.73 -19.21
N TYR A 281 -23.01 2.47 -20.49
CA TYR A 281 -21.97 2.65 -21.51
C TYR A 281 -22.60 3.00 -22.85
N VAL A 282 -21.97 3.88 -23.63
CA VAL A 282 -22.40 4.20 -25.00
C VAL A 282 -21.37 3.62 -25.96
N ASP A 283 -21.81 2.68 -26.79
CA ASP A 283 -21.02 2.13 -27.89
C ASP A 283 -21.27 2.96 -29.15
N SER A 284 -20.28 3.75 -29.54
CA SER A 284 -20.30 4.58 -30.76
C SER A 284 -19.54 3.96 -31.92
N GLU A 285 -19.01 2.74 -31.77
CA GLU A 285 -18.26 2.04 -32.82
C GLU A 285 -19.13 1.00 -33.52
N VAL A 286 -20.40 1.34 -33.80
CA VAL A 286 -21.40 0.44 -34.37
C VAL A 286 -21.74 0.82 -35.81
N ASP A 287 -21.99 -0.18 -36.64
CA ASP A 287 -22.33 0.03 -38.05
C ASP A 287 -23.86 0.01 -38.26
N ALA A 288 -24.38 0.99 -39.00
CA ALA A 288 -25.79 1.07 -39.40
C ALA A 288 -26.26 -0.22 -40.11
N GLY A 289 -27.47 -0.67 -39.79
CA GLY A 289 -28.04 -1.91 -40.33
C GLY A 289 -27.45 -3.20 -39.76
N THR A 290 -26.48 -3.13 -38.85
CA THR A 290 -25.89 -4.31 -38.19
C THR A 290 -26.68 -4.71 -36.95
N VAL A 291 -26.73 -6.01 -36.68
CA VAL A 291 -27.35 -6.55 -35.46
C VAL A 291 -26.27 -6.95 -34.47
N TYR A 292 -26.20 -6.24 -33.35
CA TYR A 292 -25.27 -6.54 -32.27
C TYR A 292 -25.96 -7.21 -31.08
N GLN A 293 -25.18 -7.97 -30.33
CA GLN A 293 -25.54 -8.42 -29.01
C GLN A 293 -24.40 -8.13 -28.04
N TYR A 294 -24.74 -7.82 -26.80
CA TYR A 294 -23.79 -7.41 -25.77
C TYR A 294 -23.84 -8.37 -24.58
N GLN A 295 -22.71 -8.47 -23.89
CA GLN A 295 -22.59 -9.21 -22.64
C GLN A 295 -21.89 -8.33 -21.60
N VAL A 296 -22.32 -8.42 -20.35
CA VAL A 296 -21.68 -7.78 -19.19
C VAL A 296 -21.38 -8.87 -18.16
N ALA A 297 -20.21 -8.78 -17.51
CA ALA A 297 -19.90 -9.52 -16.30
C ALA A 297 -19.29 -8.57 -15.27
N ALA A 298 -19.56 -8.81 -13.99
CA ALA A 298 -18.87 -8.13 -12.90
C ALA A 298 -17.52 -8.80 -12.62
N GLN A 299 -16.55 -8.01 -12.18
CA GLN A 299 -15.24 -8.46 -11.74
C GLN A 299 -14.91 -7.83 -10.39
N ASP A 300 -14.51 -8.68 -9.46
CA ASP A 300 -14.01 -8.32 -8.14
C ASP A 300 -12.50 -7.96 -8.20
N CYS A 301 -11.80 -8.05 -7.08
CA CYS A 301 -10.36 -7.85 -7.01
C CYS A 301 -9.52 -9.05 -7.49
N THR A 302 -10.15 -10.13 -7.94
CA THR A 302 -9.52 -11.27 -8.63
C THR A 302 -9.70 -11.16 -10.15
N PRO A 303 -9.01 -12.01 -10.94
CA PRO A 303 -9.31 -12.16 -12.36
C PRO A 303 -10.63 -12.85 -12.67
N ALA A 304 -11.37 -13.37 -11.68
CA ALA A 304 -12.62 -14.08 -11.90
C ALA A 304 -13.72 -13.13 -12.39
N LEU A 305 -14.65 -13.68 -13.16
CA LEU A 305 -15.82 -12.97 -13.66
C LEU A 305 -17.07 -13.62 -13.10
N SER A 306 -18.11 -12.82 -12.86
CA SER A 306 -19.44 -13.34 -12.62
C SER A 306 -19.95 -14.15 -13.81
N GLY A 307 -21.05 -14.88 -13.62
CA GLY A 307 -21.90 -15.27 -14.75
C GLY A 307 -22.25 -14.04 -15.59
N GLY A 308 -22.09 -14.12 -16.90
CA GLY A 308 -22.36 -12.99 -17.79
C GLY A 308 -23.84 -12.87 -18.13
N ILE A 309 -24.35 -11.64 -18.14
CA ILE A 309 -25.70 -11.31 -18.56
C ILE A 309 -25.67 -10.80 -20.01
N ILE A 310 -26.61 -11.25 -20.83
CA ILE A 310 -26.61 -11.01 -22.27
C ILE A 310 -27.83 -10.17 -22.65
N SER A 311 -27.65 -9.16 -23.50
CA SER A 311 -28.72 -8.32 -23.99
C SER A 311 -29.62 -9.05 -25.01
N LEU A 312 -30.80 -8.50 -25.27
CA LEU A 312 -31.48 -8.78 -26.54
C LEU A 312 -30.68 -8.21 -27.72
N ASN A 313 -30.99 -8.65 -28.94
CA ASN A 313 -30.36 -8.13 -30.15
C ASN A 313 -30.71 -6.65 -30.35
N ALA A 314 -29.69 -5.81 -30.52
CA ALA A 314 -29.84 -4.41 -30.89
C ALA A 314 -29.65 -4.28 -32.40
N VAL A 315 -30.70 -3.85 -33.10
CA VAL A 315 -30.66 -3.54 -34.53
C VAL A 315 -30.30 -2.07 -34.67
N VAL A 316 -29.12 -1.80 -35.23
CA VAL A 316 -28.63 -0.43 -35.39
C VAL A 316 -29.39 0.22 -36.57
N PRO A 317 -30.02 1.39 -36.36
CA PRO A 317 -30.81 2.07 -37.38
C PRO A 317 -29.99 2.51 -38.60
#